data_AF-A0A1A8IIT0-F1
#
_entry.id   AF-A0A1A8IIT0-F1
#
_cell.length_a   1.000
_cell.length_b   1.000
_cell.length_c   1.000
_cell.angle_alpha   90.00
_cell.angle_beta   90.00
_cell.angle_gamma   90.00
#
_symmetry.space_group_name_H-M   'P 1'
#
loop_
_entity.id
_entity.type
_entity.pdbx_description
1 polymer ?
#
loop_
_entity_poly.entity_id
_entity_poly.type
_entity_poly.pdbx_seq_one_letter_code
_entity_poly.pdbx_strand_id
1 'polypeptide(L)'
;KKKLCEHFRRVEIRGKRGRKVPVLLTPEMQLSLDLLVDKRQECEIPKDNVYLFARPFAMTCYRGSDCLRQFASTCGAKRPDTITSTKLRKQTATLSQILNLSNTELDQLADFLGHDL
;
A
#
# COMPACT_ATOMS: atom_id res chain seq x y z
N LYS A 1 -7.26 12.40 -19.59
CA LYS A 1 -7.99 11.33 -18.86
C LYS A 1 -7.60 9.89 -19.25
N LYS A 2 -6.48 9.60 -19.94
CA LYS A 2 -6.10 8.20 -20.32
C LYS A 2 -4.68 7.74 -19.96
N LYS A 3 -3.72 8.63 -19.66
CA LYS A 3 -2.30 8.23 -19.54
C LYS A 3 -1.89 7.61 -18.19
N LEU A 4 -2.51 8.00 -17.07
CA LEU A 4 -2.12 7.45 -15.75
C LEU A 4 -2.62 6.01 -15.50
N CYS A 5 -3.80 5.66 -16.04
CA CYS A 5 -4.37 4.32 -15.94
C CYS A 5 -3.65 3.27 -16.82
N GLU A 6 -2.80 3.71 -17.75
CA GLU A 6 -1.95 2.80 -18.54
C GLU A 6 -0.76 2.28 -17.72
N HIS A 7 -0.33 3.03 -16.69
CA HIS A 7 0.82 2.66 -15.85
C HIS A 7 0.42 2.11 -14.47
N PHE A 8 -0.68 2.59 -13.87
CA PHE A 8 -1.12 2.13 -12.54
C PHE A 8 -2.38 1.28 -12.63
N ARG A 9 -2.36 0.13 -11.95
CA ARG A 9 -3.54 -0.74 -11.83
C ARG A 9 -4.40 -0.32 -10.65
N ARG A 10 -5.69 -0.07 -10.89
CA ARG A 10 -6.67 0.22 -9.83
C ARG A 10 -7.23 -1.07 -9.25
N VAL A 11 -7.19 -1.19 -7.92
CA VAL A 11 -7.87 -2.24 -7.15
C VAL A 11 -8.85 -1.60 -6.17
N GLU A 12 -9.92 -2.32 -5.83
CA GLU A 12 -10.91 -1.86 -4.85
C GLU A 12 -10.74 -2.61 -3.54
N ILE A 13 -10.54 -1.87 -2.45
CA ILE A 13 -10.49 -2.43 -1.10
C ILE A 13 -11.72 -2.03 -0.29
N ARG A 14 -12.04 -2.82 0.73
CA ARG A 14 -13.15 -2.52 1.64
C ARG A 14 -12.72 -1.46 2.66
N GLY A 15 -13.35 -0.30 2.59
CA GLY A 15 -13.24 0.77 3.58
C GLY A 15 -14.29 0.66 4.69
N LYS A 16 -14.34 1.71 5.52
CA LYS A 16 -15.27 1.82 6.65
C LYS A 16 -16.72 1.74 6.16
N ARG A 17 -17.59 1.05 6.91
CA ARG A 17 -19.01 0.85 6.58
C ARG A 17 -19.25 0.16 5.22
N GLY A 18 -18.29 -0.63 4.73
CA GLY A 18 -18.42 -1.35 3.47
C GLY A 18 -18.25 -0.49 2.21
N ARG A 19 -17.92 0.80 2.37
CA ARG A 19 -17.60 1.66 1.23
C ARG A 19 -16.35 1.13 0.54
N LYS A 20 -16.41 1.02 -0.79
CA LYS A 20 -15.22 0.65 -1.58
C LYS A 20 -14.27 1.84 -1.65
N VAL A 21 -12.99 1.58 -1.47
CA VAL A 21 -11.92 2.58 -1.56
C VAL A 21 -10.98 2.13 -2.68
N PRO A 22 -10.75 2.96 -3.71
CA PRO A 22 -9.78 2.63 -4.76
C PRO A 22 -8.36 2.78 -4.24
N VAL A 23 -7.47 1.87 -4.65
CA VAL A 23 -6.03 1.93 -4.45
C VAL A 23 -5.36 1.77 -5.81
N LEU A 24 -4.37 2.61 -6.10
CA LEU A 24 -3.51 2.44 -7.27
C LEU A 24 -2.28 1.65 -6.90
N LEU A 25 -1.95 0.68 -7.73
CA LEU A 25 -0.76 -0.14 -7.64
C LEU A 25 0.17 0.20 -8.81
N THR A 26 1.45 0.34 -8.52
CA THR A 26 2.48 0.39 -9.56
C THR A 26 2.62 -0.98 -10.23
N PRO A 27 3.21 -1.08 -11.43
CA PRO A 27 3.48 -2.37 -12.07
C PRO A 27 4.33 -3.29 -11.19
N GLU A 28 5.34 -2.74 -10.51
CA GLU A 28 6.21 -3.49 -9.59
C GLU A 28 5.44 -4.02 -8.38
N MET A 29 4.53 -3.23 -7.82
CA MET A 29 3.66 -3.69 -6.73
C MET A 29 2.75 -4.81 -7.21
N GLN A 30 2.22 -4.73 -8.43
CA GLN A 30 1.39 -5.79 -8.98
C GLN A 30 2.19 -7.08 -9.14
N LEU A 31 3.37 -7.03 -9.76
CA LEU A 31 4.25 -8.18 -9.91
C LEU A 31 4.60 -8.81 -8.56
N SER A 32 4.82 -7.98 -7.55
CA SER A 32 5.08 -8.44 -6.17
C SER A 32 3.87 -9.15 -5.56
N LEU A 33 2.65 -8.64 -5.79
CA LEU A 33 1.42 -9.30 -5.33
C LEU A 33 1.14 -10.61 -6.08
N ASP A 34 1.37 -10.64 -7.39
CA ASP A 34 1.23 -11.84 -8.22
C ASP A 34 2.20 -12.92 -7.73
N LEU A 35 3.48 -12.56 -7.48
CA LEU A 35 4.47 -13.46 -6.90
C LEU A 35 4.04 -14.02 -5.53
N LEU A 36 3.44 -13.18 -4.65
CA LEU A 36 2.93 -13.63 -3.36
C LEU A 36 1.81 -14.68 -3.51
N VAL A 37 0.97 -14.54 -4.53
CA VAL A 37 -0.13 -15.48 -4.81
C VAL A 37 0.41 -16.78 -5.40
N ASP A 38 1.36 -16.69 -6.33
CA ASP A 38 1.96 -17.86 -6.99
C ASP A 38 2.75 -18.74 -6.00
N LYS A 39 3.43 -18.11 -5.03
CA LYS A 39 4.30 -18.79 -4.06
C LYS A 39 3.61 -19.27 -2.80
N ARG A 40 2.28 -19.15 -2.68
CA ARG A 40 1.54 -19.51 -1.46
C ARG A 40 1.81 -20.94 -0.99
N GLN A 41 1.77 -21.90 -1.91
CA GLN A 41 1.98 -23.31 -1.57
C GLN A 41 3.44 -23.57 -1.16
N GLU A 42 4.40 -22.99 -1.87
CA GLU A 42 5.84 -23.11 -1.58
C GLU A 42 6.20 -22.50 -0.22
N CYS A 43 5.50 -21.44 0.20
CA CYS A 43 5.68 -20.78 1.50
C CYS A 43 4.80 -21.36 2.62
N GLU A 44 4.24 -22.57 2.43
CA GLU A 44 3.43 -23.27 3.44
C GLU A 44 2.25 -22.45 3.97
N ILE A 45 1.61 -21.65 3.10
CA ILE A 45 0.39 -20.95 3.44
C ILE A 45 -0.79 -21.93 3.33
N PRO A 46 -1.62 -22.10 4.38
CA PRO A 46 -2.78 -22.98 4.32
C PRO A 46 -3.72 -22.61 3.16
N LYS A 47 -4.22 -23.62 2.44
CA LYS A 47 -5.11 -23.42 1.27
C LYS A 47 -6.39 -22.66 1.61
N ASP A 48 -6.91 -22.86 2.81
CA ASP A 48 -8.13 -22.22 3.30
C ASP A 48 -7.91 -20.78 3.80
N ASN A 49 -6.65 -20.32 3.88
CA ASN A 49 -6.36 -18.95 4.31
C ASN A 49 -6.74 -17.97 3.18
N VAL A 50 -7.71 -17.09 3.47
CA VAL A 50 -8.28 -16.13 2.50
C VAL A 50 -7.50 -14.82 2.35
N TYR A 51 -6.46 -14.60 3.16
CA TYR A 51 -5.75 -13.32 3.18
C TYR A 51 -4.66 -13.25 2.10
N LEU A 52 -4.56 -12.08 1.45
CA LEU A 52 -3.48 -11.79 0.48
C LEU A 52 -2.11 -11.81 1.17
N PHE A 53 -1.96 -11.07 2.27
CA PHE A 53 -0.76 -11.06 3.12
C PHE A 53 -0.85 -12.12 4.23
N ALA A 54 -1.06 -13.38 3.83
CA ALA A 54 -1.17 -14.51 4.75
C ALA A 54 0.18 -14.88 5.38
N ARG A 55 0.12 -15.49 6.58
CA ARG A 55 1.30 -15.99 7.28
C ARG A 55 1.53 -17.48 6.97
N PRO A 56 2.77 -17.91 6.73
CA PRO A 56 3.12 -19.34 6.69
C PRO A 56 2.62 -20.08 7.93
N PHE A 57 2.17 -21.32 7.75
CA PHE A 57 1.72 -22.22 8.82
C PHE A 57 0.56 -21.70 9.69
N ALA A 58 -0.13 -20.63 9.28
CA ALA A 58 -1.17 -20.01 10.10
C ALA A 58 -2.38 -19.56 9.26
N MET A 59 -3.57 -19.61 9.88
CA MET A 59 -4.83 -19.09 9.30
C MET A 59 -5.01 -17.57 9.50
N THR A 60 -3.91 -16.87 9.81
CA THR A 60 -3.91 -15.42 10.09
C THR A 60 -3.13 -14.66 9.02
N CYS A 61 -3.20 -13.34 9.08
CA CYS A 61 -2.46 -12.45 8.20
C CYS A 61 -1.45 -11.59 8.97
N TYR A 62 -0.50 -11.04 8.24
CA TYR A 62 0.38 -10.01 8.77
C TYR A 62 -0.42 -8.73 9.06
N ARG A 63 -0.28 -8.22 10.28
CA ARG A 63 -0.88 -6.95 10.67
C ARG A 63 0.03 -5.82 10.20
N GLY A 64 -0.46 -4.99 9.26
CA GLY A 64 0.34 -3.92 8.67
C GLY A 64 0.97 -2.96 9.69
N SER A 65 0.31 -2.70 10.82
CA SER A 65 0.87 -1.88 11.91
C SER A 65 2.08 -2.53 12.58
N ASP A 66 2.07 -3.85 12.76
CA ASP A 66 3.15 -4.60 13.39
C ASP A 66 4.35 -4.68 12.42
N CYS A 67 4.09 -4.96 11.14
CA CYS A 67 5.10 -4.90 10.09
C CYS A 67 5.75 -3.52 10.02
N LEU A 68 4.96 -2.45 9.99
CA LEU A 68 5.48 -1.09 9.92
C LEU A 68 6.37 -0.76 11.13
N ARG A 69 5.97 -1.16 12.34
CA ARG A 69 6.78 -0.96 13.55
C ARG A 69 8.11 -1.71 13.48
N GLN A 70 8.10 -2.96 13.00
CA GLN A 70 9.31 -3.76 12.82
C GLN A 70 10.26 -3.14 11.78
N PHE A 71 9.73 -2.66 10.65
CA PHE A 71 10.54 -1.99 9.64
C PHE A 71 11.04 -0.63 10.11
N ALA A 72 10.25 0.13 10.86
CA ALA A 72 10.67 1.38 11.46
C ALA A 72 11.85 1.19 12.44
N SER A 73 11.86 0.10 13.22
CA SER A 73 12.98 -0.18 14.13
C SER A 73 14.25 -0.66 13.42
N THR A 74 14.12 -1.28 12.25
CA THR A 74 15.25 -1.87 11.51
C THR A 74 15.83 -0.96 10.45
N CYS A 75 15.10 0.08 10.00
CA CYS A 75 15.55 0.99 8.95
C CYS A 75 16.56 2.05 9.40
N GLY A 76 16.99 2.05 10.67
CA GLY A 76 17.96 3.02 11.18
C GLY A 76 17.39 4.44 11.41
N ALA A 77 16.06 4.58 11.47
CA ALA A 77 15.44 5.87 11.78
C ALA A 77 15.84 6.37 13.17
N LYS A 78 16.14 7.67 13.30
CA LYS A 78 16.47 8.30 14.59
C LYS A 78 15.35 8.17 15.63
N ARG A 79 14.10 8.13 15.16
CA ARG A 79 12.87 8.05 15.99
C ARG A 79 11.84 7.08 15.39
N PRO A 80 12.07 5.76 15.51
CA PRO A 80 11.18 4.73 14.96
C PRO A 80 9.73 4.83 15.47
N ASP A 81 9.55 5.29 16.72
CA ASP A 81 8.27 5.51 17.39
C ASP A 81 7.34 6.47 16.63
N THR A 82 7.92 7.35 15.79
CA THR A 82 7.15 8.32 15.01
C THR A 82 6.64 7.79 13.68
N ILE A 83 7.16 6.66 13.20
CA ILE A 83 6.77 6.06 11.91
C ILE A 83 5.53 5.17 12.14
N THR A 84 4.39 5.83 12.36
CA THR A 84 3.08 5.17 12.48
C THR A 84 2.30 5.28 11.17
N SER A 85 1.34 4.40 10.91
CA SER A 85 0.59 4.41 9.64
C SER A 85 -0.10 5.76 9.36
N THR A 86 -0.58 6.45 10.40
CA THR A 86 -1.21 7.77 10.26
C THR A 86 -0.19 8.86 9.94
N LYS A 87 0.94 8.88 10.65
CA LYS A 87 2.00 9.89 10.43
C LYS A 87 2.69 9.66 9.08
N LEU A 88 2.97 8.41 8.74
CA LEU A 88 3.54 8.03 7.45
C LEU A 88 2.60 8.45 6.31
N ARG A 89 1.30 8.15 6.40
CA ARG A 89 0.33 8.62 5.39
C ARG A 89 0.33 10.14 5.23
N LYS A 90 0.37 10.89 6.34
CA LYS A 90 0.47 12.36 6.30
C LYS A 90 1.75 12.81 5.60
N GLN A 91 2.89 12.23 5.97
CA GLN A 91 4.18 12.53 5.34
C GLN A 91 4.18 12.19 3.85
N THR A 92 3.67 11.02 3.46
CA THR A 92 3.53 10.64 2.05
C THR A 92 2.65 11.64 1.32
N ALA A 93 1.50 12.04 1.86
CA ALA A 93 0.64 13.03 1.23
C ALA A 93 1.33 14.40 1.08
N THR A 94 2.02 14.89 2.12
CA THR A 94 2.79 16.14 2.06
C THR A 94 3.93 16.06 1.07
N LEU A 95 4.72 14.98 1.07
CA LEU A 95 5.82 14.79 0.14
C LEU A 95 5.32 14.64 -1.29
N SER A 96 4.23 13.90 -1.52
CA SER A 96 3.55 13.87 -2.81
C SER A 96 3.15 15.27 -3.22
N GLN A 97 2.45 16.04 -2.38
CA GLN A 97 2.10 17.43 -2.71
C GLN A 97 3.32 18.29 -3.06
N ILE A 98 4.42 18.21 -2.31
CA ILE A 98 5.65 18.98 -2.58
C ILE A 98 6.31 18.53 -3.89
N LEU A 99 6.40 17.22 -4.12
CA LEU A 99 6.93 16.64 -5.37
C LEU A 99 6.02 16.99 -6.56
N ASN A 100 4.70 17.05 -6.35
CA ASN A 100 3.71 17.48 -7.32
C ASN A 100 3.90 18.96 -7.70
N LEU A 101 4.21 19.82 -6.73
CA LEU A 101 4.48 21.25 -6.99
C LEU A 101 5.76 21.46 -7.82
N SER A 102 6.68 20.49 -7.84
CA SER A 102 7.90 20.53 -8.66
C SER A 102 7.77 19.90 -10.05
N ASN A 103 6.79 19.02 -10.27
CA ASN A 103 6.63 18.27 -11.52
C ASN A 103 5.16 18.28 -11.91
N THR A 104 4.83 19.06 -12.94
CA THR A 104 3.52 19.19 -13.60
C THR A 104 2.88 17.87 -14.09
N GLU A 105 3.57 16.73 -13.98
CA GLU A 105 3.03 15.39 -14.28
C GLU A 105 2.19 14.79 -13.14
N LEU A 106 2.34 15.32 -11.94
CA LEU A 106 1.79 14.77 -10.70
C LEU A 106 0.46 15.40 -10.25
N ASP A 107 0.00 16.47 -10.93
CA ASP A 107 -1.34 17.04 -10.76
C ASP A 107 -2.45 15.99 -10.99
N GLN A 108 -2.17 14.99 -11.84
CA GLN A 108 -3.08 13.86 -12.08
C GLN A 108 -3.16 12.86 -10.91
N LEU A 109 -2.18 12.85 -10.00
CA LEU A 109 -2.17 11.98 -8.82
C LEU A 109 -2.92 12.61 -7.63
N ALA A 110 -2.91 13.95 -7.53
CA ALA A 110 -3.63 14.70 -6.48
C ALA A 110 -5.17 14.59 -6.63
N ASP A 111 -5.67 14.71 -7.87
CA ASP A 111 -7.08 14.47 -8.21
C ASP A 111 -7.54 13.03 -7.86
N PHE A 112 -6.60 12.08 -7.81
CA PHE A 112 -6.89 10.68 -7.50
C PHE A 112 -6.91 10.39 -6.00
N LEU A 113 -6.14 11.12 -5.19
CA LEU A 113 -6.00 10.88 -3.75
C LEU A 113 -7.05 11.62 -2.89
N GLY A 114 -7.96 12.36 -3.50
CA GLY A 114 -9.17 12.87 -2.85
C GLY A 114 -8.87 13.97 -1.83
N HIS A 115 -8.53 15.15 -2.35
CA HIS A 115 -8.73 16.40 -1.63
C HIS A 115 -9.82 17.19 -2.38
N ASP A 116 -11.02 17.24 -1.80
CA ASP A 116 -12.03 18.21 -2.21
C ASP A 116 -11.46 19.62 -1.95
N LEU A 117 -11.47 20.47 -2.98
CA LEU A 117 -11.52 21.93 -2.82
C LEU A 117 -12.92 22.32 -2.33
#